data_AF-A0A7W9EXX3-F1
#
_entry.id   AF-A0A7W9EXX3-F1
#
_cell.length_a   1.000
_cell.length_b   1.000
_cell.length_c   1.000
_cell.angle_alpha   90.00
_cell.angle_beta   90.00
_cell.angle_gamma   90.00
#
_symmetry.space_group_name_H-M   'P 1'
#
loop_
_entity.id
_entity.type
_entity.pdbx_description
1 polymer ?
#
loop_
_entity_poly.entity_id
_entity_poly.type
_entity_poly.pdbx_seq_one_letter_code
_entity_poly.pdbx_strand_id
1 'polypeptide(L)'
;MSRSKAKTTILNWYDKGEPTKADRALFAKDIDLFFEELSAREHWGECLSTCLRDSVETKFSMGTKNWRADPTNSGLVVTTIVPGWGYGWRKVFKNEMSEDFFTWLGHFCRQYIHRAMICKVLMAAWEKDGDILHPFGFRSSSIRFDDTDGSKAEVLVSEASKLIEECGAPQFGSKKFQSRWLQRNTLDPSVHQGISHFLRAQSLLKAGFEIEALVALDCTIQSLQNMDWSWASGNPKRSRRDLCRVLGFGVPTQDLSEEIYFLRNQFGAHAGGWRWWDTGEHLGDDVCERGARLASRVLRKAADIEPEHRTIEPNPENWAKWLEQNFDAIWTAVWFKDP
;
A
#
# COMPACT_ATOMS: atom_id res chain seq x y z
N MET A 1 -14.72 20.07 9.02
CA MET A 1 -14.63 20.11 7.54
C MET A 1 -14.34 18.74 6.93
N SER A 2 -13.41 17.95 7.48
CA SER A 2 -13.05 16.60 7.00
C SER A 2 -14.23 15.62 6.90
N ARG A 3 -14.99 15.42 7.99
CA ARG A 3 -16.15 14.50 8.02
C ARG A 3 -17.21 14.82 6.96
N SER A 4 -17.49 16.10 6.73
CA SER A 4 -18.46 16.54 5.69
C SER A 4 -18.00 16.14 4.29
N LYS A 5 -16.68 16.23 4.02
CA LYS A 5 -16.09 15.81 2.75
C LYS A 5 -16.20 14.30 2.56
N ALA A 6 -15.81 13.52 3.57
CA ALA A 6 -15.94 12.06 3.56
C ALA A 6 -17.38 11.61 3.31
N LYS A 7 -18.33 12.22 4.03
CA LYS A 7 -19.76 11.98 3.84
C LYS A 7 -20.24 12.29 2.43
N THR A 8 -19.79 13.41 1.86
CA THR A 8 -20.11 13.79 0.48
C THR A 8 -19.57 12.76 -0.51
N THR A 9 -18.33 12.30 -0.32
CA THR A 9 -17.71 11.26 -1.16
C THR A 9 -18.51 9.95 -1.12
N ILE A 10 -18.91 9.49 0.07
CA ILE A 10 -19.72 8.26 0.22
C ILE A 10 -21.12 8.44 -0.40
N LEU A 11 -21.78 9.59 -0.18
CA LEU A 11 -23.11 9.85 -0.75
C LEU A 11 -23.07 9.96 -2.27
N ASN A 12 -22.05 10.60 -2.84
CA ASN A 12 -21.87 10.65 -4.29
C ASN A 12 -21.69 9.26 -4.90
N TRP A 13 -21.01 8.37 -4.19
CA TRP A 13 -20.92 6.96 -4.58
C TRP A 13 -22.31 6.31 -4.52
N TYR A 14 -23.00 6.41 -3.39
CA TYR A 14 -24.31 5.79 -3.19
C TYR A 14 -25.38 6.29 -4.16
N ASP A 15 -25.33 7.57 -4.52
CA ASP A 15 -26.29 8.22 -5.43
C ASP A 15 -26.21 7.67 -6.86
N LYS A 16 -25.09 7.03 -7.26
CA LYS A 16 -25.01 6.34 -8.57
C LYS A 16 -25.95 5.13 -8.66
N GLY A 17 -26.36 4.56 -7.53
CA GLY A 17 -27.35 3.47 -7.46
C GLY A 17 -28.80 3.94 -7.52
N GLU A 18 -29.04 5.23 -7.78
CA GLU A 18 -30.37 5.86 -7.86
C GLU A 18 -31.29 5.55 -6.66
N PRO A 19 -30.83 5.74 -5.42
CA PRO A 19 -31.62 5.40 -4.24
C PRO A 19 -32.85 6.30 -4.09
N THR A 20 -33.87 5.80 -3.40
CA THR A 20 -35.00 6.66 -3.02
C THR A 20 -34.55 7.76 -2.06
N LYS A 21 -35.30 8.87 -2.01
CA LYS A 21 -35.02 9.96 -1.04
C LYS A 21 -35.02 9.48 0.40
N ALA A 22 -35.86 8.51 0.74
CA ALA A 22 -35.95 7.95 2.09
C ALA A 22 -34.70 7.12 2.42
N ASP A 23 -34.28 6.24 1.49
CA ASP A 23 -33.10 5.39 1.68
C ASP A 23 -31.83 6.22 1.75
N ARG A 24 -31.70 7.23 0.89
CA ARG A 24 -30.58 8.19 0.92
C ARG A 24 -30.51 8.94 2.24
N ALA A 25 -31.65 9.37 2.80
CA ALA A 25 -31.68 10.07 4.08
C ALA A 25 -31.31 9.14 5.26
N LEU A 26 -31.72 7.87 5.21
CA LEU A 26 -31.34 6.88 6.21
C LEU A 26 -29.83 6.58 6.13
N PHE A 27 -29.33 6.28 4.94
CA PHE A 27 -27.91 6.01 4.72
C PHE A 27 -27.02 7.20 5.11
N ALA A 28 -27.46 8.44 4.82
CA ALA A 28 -26.75 9.65 5.25
C ALA A 28 -26.61 9.76 6.77
N LYS A 29 -27.57 9.25 7.55
CA LYS A 29 -27.47 9.19 9.03
C LYS A 29 -26.53 8.08 9.46
N ASP A 30 -26.58 6.94 8.79
CA ASP A 30 -25.69 5.80 9.07
C ASP A 30 -24.22 6.15 8.79
N ILE A 31 -23.93 7.03 7.82
CA ILE A 31 -22.57 7.57 7.63
C ILE A 31 -22.10 8.37 8.84
N ASP A 32 -22.95 9.22 9.43
CA ASP A 32 -22.56 9.99 10.62
C ASP A 32 -22.32 9.04 11.79
N LEU A 33 -23.24 8.08 11.99
CA LEU A 33 -23.14 7.06 13.02
C LEU A 33 -21.88 6.20 12.87
N PHE A 34 -21.47 5.87 11.65
CA PHE A 34 -20.22 5.17 11.37
C PHE A 34 -19.02 5.93 11.96
N PHE A 35 -18.87 7.21 11.66
CA PHE A 35 -17.75 8.00 12.18
C PHE A 35 -17.80 8.23 13.70
N GLU A 36 -19.00 8.33 14.26
CA GLU A 36 -19.20 8.39 15.72
C GLU A 36 -18.74 7.08 16.38
N GLU A 37 -19.13 5.93 15.84
CA GLU A 37 -18.76 4.62 16.36
C GLU A 37 -17.27 4.30 16.17
N LEU A 38 -16.65 4.71 15.06
CA LEU A 38 -15.20 4.63 14.90
C LEU A 38 -14.47 5.35 16.04
N SER A 39 -14.96 6.54 16.42
CA SER A 39 -14.37 7.34 17.49
C SER A 39 -14.61 6.71 18.87
N ALA A 40 -15.80 6.16 19.12
CA ALA A 40 -16.14 5.49 20.37
C ALA A 40 -15.32 4.20 20.60
N ARG A 41 -14.92 3.53 19.52
CA ARG A 41 -14.20 2.26 19.53
C ARG A 41 -12.71 2.41 19.20
N GLU A 42 -12.14 3.59 19.44
CA GLU A 42 -10.72 3.86 19.17
C GLU A 42 -9.76 2.91 19.93
N HIS A 43 -10.20 2.37 21.07
CA HIS A 43 -9.47 1.38 21.86
C HIS A 43 -9.52 -0.04 21.26
N TRP A 44 -10.45 -0.32 20.34
CA TRP A 44 -10.57 -1.63 19.72
C TRP A 44 -9.48 -1.83 18.66
N GLY A 45 -8.81 -2.97 18.76
CA GLY A 45 -7.75 -3.37 17.85
C GLY A 45 -8.04 -4.68 17.15
N GLU A 46 -7.27 -4.91 16.09
CA GLU A 46 -7.07 -6.22 15.49
C GLU A 46 -5.57 -6.39 15.21
N CYS A 47 -5.01 -7.54 15.55
CA CYS A 47 -3.67 -7.91 15.16
C CYS A 47 -3.76 -8.78 13.92
N LEU A 48 -3.15 -8.34 12.82
CA LEU A 48 -3.13 -9.04 11.54
C LEU A 48 -1.73 -9.60 11.29
N SER A 49 -1.65 -10.90 11.04
CA SER A 49 -0.42 -11.56 10.65
C SER A 49 -0.55 -12.16 9.26
N THR A 50 0.48 -11.97 8.44
CA THR A 50 0.59 -12.56 7.10
C THR A 50 1.97 -13.17 6.93
N CYS A 51 2.04 -14.43 6.50
CA CYS A 51 3.29 -15.09 6.14
C CYS A 51 3.57 -14.93 4.65
N LEU A 52 4.59 -14.14 4.34
CA LEU A 52 5.12 -13.89 3.01
C LEU A 52 6.08 -15.02 2.64
N ARG A 53 5.72 -15.79 1.60
CA ARG A 53 6.56 -16.91 1.14
C ARG A 53 7.81 -16.38 0.46
N ASP A 54 8.92 -17.02 0.79
CA ASP A 54 10.18 -16.94 0.07
C ASP A 54 10.55 -18.32 -0.51
N SER A 55 11.27 -18.32 -1.62
CA SER A 55 11.93 -19.50 -2.16
C SER A 55 13.28 -19.77 -1.49
N VAL A 56 14.05 -18.75 -1.07
CA VAL A 56 15.43 -18.96 -0.61
C VAL A 56 15.93 -17.75 0.22
N GLU A 57 16.04 -17.93 1.54
CA GLU A 57 16.98 -17.19 2.44
C GLU A 57 16.66 -15.82 3.07
N THR A 58 15.52 -15.16 2.86
CA THR A 58 15.24 -13.88 3.53
C THR A 58 15.15 -14.04 5.07
N LYS A 59 16.25 -13.75 5.77
CA LYS A 59 16.41 -13.95 7.23
C LYS A 59 16.71 -12.65 7.94
N PHE A 60 15.69 -11.84 8.17
CA PHE A 60 15.83 -10.65 9.02
C PHE A 60 14.61 -10.45 9.91
N SER A 61 14.84 -9.72 10.99
CA SER A 61 13.77 -9.15 11.81
C SER A 61 13.78 -7.63 11.69
N MET A 62 12.62 -6.99 11.60
CA MET A 62 12.48 -5.54 11.64
C MET A 62 11.12 -5.16 12.23
N GLY A 63 10.96 -3.96 12.78
CA GLY A 63 9.66 -3.57 13.33
C GLY A 63 9.71 -2.38 14.25
N THR A 64 8.55 -2.03 14.79
CA THR A 64 8.31 -0.99 15.79
C THR A 64 7.37 -1.54 16.88
N LYS A 65 6.81 -0.68 17.73
CA LYS A 65 5.84 -1.08 18.76
C LYS A 65 4.49 -1.58 18.20
N ASN A 66 4.14 -1.20 16.97
CA ASN A 66 2.82 -1.46 16.38
C ASN A 66 2.85 -2.51 15.26
N TRP A 67 4.04 -2.93 14.82
CA TRP A 67 4.19 -3.93 13.78
C TRP A 67 5.58 -4.55 13.85
N ARG A 68 5.70 -5.77 13.34
CA ARG A 68 6.98 -6.49 13.26
C ARG A 68 7.00 -7.40 12.05
N ALA A 69 8.20 -7.72 11.60
CA ALA A 69 8.48 -8.77 10.66
C ALA A 69 9.54 -9.69 11.24
N ASP A 70 9.29 -10.99 11.16
CA ASP A 70 10.13 -12.03 11.76
C ASP A 70 10.36 -13.16 10.75
N PRO A 71 11.57 -13.74 10.74
CA PRO A 71 11.86 -14.84 9.83
C PRO A 71 11.25 -16.14 10.32
N THR A 72 10.92 -16.97 9.35
CA THR A 72 10.45 -18.35 9.49
C THR A 72 11.22 -19.22 8.51
N ASN A 73 11.03 -20.54 8.57
CA ASN A 73 11.58 -21.44 7.56
C ASN A 73 10.90 -21.28 6.18
N SER A 74 9.72 -20.64 6.14
CA SER A 74 8.93 -20.46 4.92
C SER A 74 9.02 -19.04 4.31
N GLY A 75 9.78 -18.11 4.93
CA GLY A 75 9.88 -16.71 4.54
C GLY A 75 9.72 -15.76 5.73
N LEU A 76 8.95 -14.68 5.60
CA LEU A 76 8.75 -13.66 6.64
C LEU A 76 7.30 -13.60 7.12
N VAL A 77 7.08 -13.65 8.43
CA VAL A 77 5.79 -13.28 9.03
C VAL A 77 5.80 -11.79 9.30
N VAL A 78 4.81 -11.08 8.76
CA VAL A 78 4.55 -9.67 9.06
C VAL A 78 3.31 -9.58 9.93
N THR A 79 3.46 -9.01 11.12
CA THR A 79 2.37 -8.83 12.09
C THR A 79 2.18 -7.35 12.35
N THR A 80 0.93 -6.87 12.35
CA THR A 80 0.60 -5.44 12.49
C THR A 80 -0.64 -5.27 13.35
N ILE A 81 -0.61 -4.28 14.24
CA ILE A 81 -1.80 -3.80 14.94
C ILE A 81 -2.50 -2.78 14.06
N VAL A 82 -3.78 -3.03 13.79
CA VAL A 82 -4.67 -2.13 13.05
C VAL A 82 -5.90 -1.81 13.89
N PRO A 83 -6.64 -0.75 13.55
CA PRO A 83 -7.90 -0.43 14.23
C PRO A 83 -8.95 -1.54 14.03
N GLY A 84 -9.80 -1.74 15.04
CA GLY A 84 -10.89 -2.73 15.05
C GLY A 84 -12.07 -2.41 14.11
N TRP A 85 -11.82 -1.78 12.97
CA TRP A 85 -12.86 -1.34 12.03
C TRP A 85 -13.50 -2.48 11.23
N GLY A 86 -12.94 -3.69 11.31
CA GLY A 86 -13.41 -4.84 10.53
C GLY A 86 -14.56 -5.63 11.14
N TYR A 87 -15.12 -5.21 12.29
CA TYR A 87 -16.10 -6.00 13.03
C TYR A 87 -17.05 -5.17 13.90
N GLY A 88 -18.19 -5.77 14.27
CA GLY A 88 -19.15 -5.19 15.22
C GLY A 88 -20.21 -4.26 14.62
N TRP A 89 -20.30 -4.16 13.30
CA TRP A 89 -21.23 -3.26 12.59
C TRP A 89 -22.69 -3.71 12.61
N ARG A 90 -22.95 -5.02 12.67
CA ARG A 90 -24.30 -5.59 12.82
C ARG A 90 -25.06 -5.11 14.05
N LYS A 91 -24.34 -4.70 15.10
CA LYS A 91 -24.95 -4.15 16.33
C LYS A 91 -25.23 -2.65 16.22
N VAL A 92 -24.66 -1.97 15.21
CA VAL A 92 -24.77 -0.54 14.96
C VAL A 92 -25.85 -0.26 13.94
N PHE A 93 -25.77 -0.92 12.78
CA PHE A 93 -26.68 -0.69 11.67
C PHE A 93 -27.83 -1.68 11.69
N LYS A 94 -29.05 -1.16 11.53
CA LYS A 94 -30.26 -1.98 11.37
C LYS A 94 -30.57 -2.27 9.90
N ASN A 95 -30.02 -1.46 9.00
CA ASN A 95 -30.18 -1.60 7.56
C ASN A 95 -29.06 -2.49 7.01
N GLU A 96 -29.42 -3.53 6.25
CA GLU A 96 -28.49 -4.50 5.67
C GLU A 96 -27.47 -3.86 4.72
N MET A 97 -27.91 -2.92 3.87
CA MET A 97 -27.01 -2.22 2.95
C MET A 97 -25.97 -1.40 3.71
N SER A 98 -26.36 -0.67 4.75
CA SER A 98 -25.41 0.06 5.61
C SER A 98 -24.45 -0.90 6.32
N GLU A 99 -24.96 -1.99 6.90
CA GLU A 99 -24.13 -3.01 7.55
C GLU A 99 -23.06 -3.55 6.60
N ASP A 100 -23.48 -3.98 5.41
CA ASP A 100 -22.59 -4.54 4.40
C ASP A 100 -21.56 -3.49 3.94
N PHE A 101 -22.02 -2.30 3.58
CA PHE A 101 -21.16 -1.22 3.10
C PHE A 101 -20.06 -0.88 4.11
N PHE A 102 -20.42 -0.60 5.36
CA PHE A 102 -19.45 -0.20 6.38
C PHE A 102 -18.58 -1.35 6.85
N THR A 103 -19.07 -2.59 6.79
CA THR A 103 -18.25 -3.79 7.02
C THR A 103 -17.16 -3.90 5.97
N TRP A 104 -17.50 -3.77 4.69
CA TRP A 104 -16.51 -3.81 3.60
C TRP A 104 -15.55 -2.63 3.67
N LEU A 105 -16.04 -1.42 3.94
CA LEU A 105 -15.19 -0.22 4.03
C LEU A 105 -14.17 -0.37 5.17
N GLY A 106 -14.64 -0.76 6.36
CA GLY A 106 -13.76 -1.02 7.50
C GLY A 106 -12.76 -2.14 7.23
N HIS A 107 -13.17 -3.21 6.54
CA HIS A 107 -12.28 -4.29 6.12
C HIS A 107 -11.17 -3.82 5.17
N PHE A 108 -11.50 -3.07 4.12
CA PHE A 108 -10.48 -2.61 3.17
C PHE A 108 -9.55 -1.57 3.79
N CYS A 109 -10.06 -0.65 4.61
CA CYS A 109 -9.24 0.33 5.32
C CYS A 109 -8.22 -0.35 6.27
N ARG A 110 -8.64 -1.32 7.08
CA ARG A 110 -7.70 -2.02 7.98
C ARG A 110 -6.68 -2.87 7.21
N GLN A 111 -7.10 -3.49 6.10
CA GLN A 111 -6.21 -4.27 5.24
C GLN A 111 -5.18 -3.38 4.56
N TYR A 112 -5.56 -2.18 4.14
CA TYR A 112 -4.64 -1.18 3.60
C TYR A 112 -3.53 -0.82 4.58
N ILE A 113 -3.87 -0.59 5.86
CA ILE A 113 -2.90 -0.30 6.91
C ILE A 113 -1.89 -1.45 7.09
N HIS A 114 -2.38 -2.68 7.18
CA HIS A 114 -1.52 -3.85 7.28
C HIS A 114 -0.63 -4.04 6.04
N ARG A 115 -1.20 -3.86 4.84
CA ARG A 115 -0.46 -3.96 3.58
C ARG A 115 0.60 -2.88 3.43
N ALA A 116 0.39 -1.69 3.98
CA ALA A 116 1.44 -0.68 4.03
C ALA A 116 2.67 -1.18 4.82
N MET A 117 2.48 -1.93 5.91
CA MET A 117 3.60 -2.53 6.65
C MET A 117 4.24 -3.67 5.86
N ILE A 118 3.44 -4.50 5.18
CA ILE A 118 3.96 -5.49 4.23
C ILE A 118 4.83 -4.82 3.16
N CYS A 119 4.41 -3.70 2.56
CA CYS A 119 5.23 -2.96 1.58
C CYS A 119 6.60 -2.55 2.12
N LYS A 120 6.72 -2.16 3.41
CA LYS A 120 8.02 -1.88 4.03
C LYS A 120 8.92 -3.11 4.02
N VAL A 121 8.34 -4.25 4.39
CA VAL A 121 9.05 -5.53 4.51
C VAL A 121 9.47 -6.04 3.14
N LEU A 122 8.58 -5.96 2.14
CA LEU A 122 8.87 -6.34 0.77
C LEU A 122 10.03 -5.52 0.20
N MET A 123 10.01 -4.20 0.41
CA MET A 123 11.11 -3.35 -0.06
C MET A 123 12.41 -3.57 0.72
N ALA A 124 12.34 -3.90 2.02
CA ALA A 124 13.50 -4.26 2.80
C ALA A 124 14.12 -5.58 2.32
N ALA A 125 13.31 -6.60 2.01
CA ALA A 125 13.76 -7.86 1.42
C ALA A 125 14.41 -7.64 0.05
N TRP A 126 13.77 -6.84 -0.81
CA TRP A 126 14.34 -6.44 -2.09
C TRP A 126 15.67 -5.70 -1.95
N GLU A 127 15.77 -4.71 -1.05
CA GLU A 127 17.02 -3.95 -0.85
C GLU A 127 18.16 -4.81 -0.29
N LYS A 128 17.82 -5.81 0.53
CA LYS A 128 18.79 -6.63 1.23
C LYS A 128 19.36 -7.73 0.34
N ASP A 129 18.47 -8.49 -0.30
CA ASP A 129 18.81 -9.76 -0.94
C ASP A 129 18.32 -9.83 -2.41
N GLY A 130 17.57 -8.82 -2.89
CA GLY A 130 16.97 -8.83 -4.23
C GLY A 130 15.73 -9.74 -4.33
N ASP A 131 15.16 -10.12 -3.18
CA ASP A 131 14.04 -11.04 -3.09
C ASP A 131 12.71 -10.35 -3.39
N ILE A 132 11.83 -11.09 -4.08
CA ILE A 132 10.49 -10.64 -4.45
C ILE A 132 9.51 -11.58 -3.79
N LEU A 133 9.08 -11.23 -2.59
CA LEU A 133 8.13 -12.03 -1.83
C LEU A 133 6.71 -11.79 -2.33
N HIS A 134 5.88 -12.82 -2.27
CA HIS A 134 4.49 -12.71 -2.71
C HIS A 134 3.67 -11.85 -1.73
N PRO A 135 3.09 -10.71 -2.14
CA PRO A 135 2.53 -9.70 -1.24
C PRO A 135 1.26 -10.14 -0.51
N PHE A 136 0.54 -11.14 -1.04
CA PHE A 136 -0.66 -11.68 -0.39
C PHE A 136 -0.35 -12.72 0.69
N GLY A 137 0.92 -13.13 0.79
CA GLY A 137 1.31 -14.28 1.59
C GLY A 137 0.66 -15.58 1.15
N PHE A 138 0.85 -16.63 1.94
CA PHE A 138 0.21 -17.93 1.76
C PHE A 138 -0.57 -18.40 2.99
N ARG A 139 -0.37 -17.72 4.13
CA ARG A 139 -1.09 -17.92 5.38
C ARG A 139 -1.32 -16.57 6.03
N SER A 140 -2.45 -16.44 6.72
CA SER A 140 -2.76 -15.29 7.52
C SER A 140 -3.56 -15.70 8.75
N SER A 141 -3.46 -14.88 9.79
CA SER A 141 -4.24 -15.02 11.01
C SER A 141 -4.62 -13.65 11.53
N SER A 142 -5.70 -13.61 12.32
CA SER A 142 -6.04 -12.40 13.05
C SER A 142 -6.64 -12.68 14.41
N ILE A 143 -6.38 -11.76 15.33
CA ILE A 143 -6.99 -11.73 16.66
C ILE A 143 -7.54 -10.33 16.93
N ARG A 144 -8.75 -10.27 17.46
CA ARG A 144 -9.39 -9.03 17.89
C ARG A 144 -9.08 -8.82 19.35
N PHE A 145 -8.89 -7.57 19.76
CA PHE A 145 -8.58 -7.25 21.13
C PHE A 145 -9.04 -5.83 21.49
N ASP A 146 -9.14 -5.54 22.78
CA ASP A 146 -9.34 -4.21 23.34
C ASP A 146 -8.35 -3.95 24.50
N ASP A 147 -8.53 -2.84 25.23
CA ASP A 147 -7.64 -2.45 26.33
C ASP A 147 -7.65 -3.43 27.52
N THR A 148 -8.59 -4.40 27.57
CA THR A 148 -8.68 -5.42 28.62
C THR A 148 -7.83 -6.67 28.34
N ASP A 149 -7.40 -6.87 27.09
CA ASP A 149 -6.67 -8.06 26.64
C ASP A 149 -5.15 -7.99 26.88
N GLY A 150 -4.67 -6.95 27.58
CA GLY A 150 -3.26 -6.72 27.87
C GLY A 150 -2.63 -5.64 26.98
N SER A 151 -1.31 -5.53 27.00
CA SER A 151 -0.64 -4.49 26.21
C SER A 151 -0.63 -4.86 24.72
N LYS A 152 -0.79 -3.84 23.86
CA LYS A 152 -0.63 -3.95 22.40
C LYS A 152 0.63 -4.74 21.99
N ALA A 153 1.73 -4.54 22.70
CA ALA A 153 2.99 -5.23 22.44
C ALA A 153 2.93 -6.73 22.75
N GLU A 154 2.26 -7.15 23.83
CA GLU A 154 2.07 -8.56 24.17
C GLU A 154 1.20 -9.28 23.13
N VAL A 155 0.10 -8.66 22.71
CA VAL A 155 -0.77 -9.19 21.65
C VAL A 155 0.02 -9.36 20.35
N LEU A 156 0.80 -8.35 19.97
CA LEU A 156 1.65 -8.39 18.76
C LEU A 156 2.66 -9.55 18.81
N VAL A 157 3.31 -9.77 19.97
CA VAL A 157 4.27 -10.86 20.15
C VAL A 157 3.58 -12.22 20.11
N SER A 158 2.48 -12.36 20.84
CA SER A 158 1.73 -13.62 20.93
C SER A 158 1.22 -14.08 19.56
N GLU A 159 0.61 -13.16 18.80
CA GLU A 159 0.06 -13.48 17.48
C GLU A 159 1.16 -13.76 16.44
N ALA A 160 2.29 -13.04 16.50
CA ALA A 160 3.44 -13.34 15.66
C ALA A 160 4.02 -14.72 15.96
N SER A 161 4.23 -15.06 17.25
CA SER A 161 4.75 -16.36 17.67
C SER A 161 3.90 -17.53 17.17
N LYS A 162 2.57 -17.41 17.27
CA LYS A 162 1.64 -18.42 16.77
C LYS A 162 1.84 -18.69 15.28
N LEU A 163 1.86 -17.63 14.44
CA LEU A 163 2.02 -17.83 13.00
C LEU A 163 3.44 -18.29 12.62
N ILE A 164 4.46 -17.88 13.36
CA ILE A 164 5.85 -18.35 13.18
C ILE A 164 5.93 -19.86 13.43
N GLU A 165 5.30 -20.37 14.49
CA GLU A 165 5.25 -21.82 14.78
C GLU A 165 4.59 -22.59 13.63
N GLU A 166 3.45 -22.10 13.13
CA GLU A 166 2.73 -22.71 12.00
C GLU A 166 3.52 -22.68 10.68
N CYS A 167 4.35 -21.65 10.47
CA CYS A 167 5.16 -21.47 9.26
C CYS A 167 6.58 -22.05 9.39
N GLY A 168 6.89 -22.64 10.55
CA GLY A 168 8.17 -23.22 10.90
C GLY A 168 9.12 -22.21 11.54
N ALA A 169 9.44 -22.41 12.82
CA ALA A 169 10.38 -21.58 13.55
C ALA A 169 11.77 -21.58 12.89
N PRO A 170 12.44 -20.42 12.78
CA PRO A 170 13.72 -20.32 12.11
C PRO A 170 14.78 -21.13 12.86
N GLN A 171 15.56 -21.93 12.12
CA GLN A 171 16.63 -22.76 12.70
C GLN A 171 17.85 -21.96 13.20
N PHE A 172 17.96 -20.69 12.80
CA PHE A 172 19.08 -19.80 13.16
C PHE A 172 18.56 -18.44 13.62
N GLY A 173 19.32 -17.78 14.49
CA GLY A 173 18.96 -16.46 15.02
C GLY A 173 18.79 -15.41 13.91
N SER A 174 17.80 -14.54 14.08
CA SER A 174 17.55 -13.43 13.16
C SER A 174 18.46 -12.24 13.47
N LYS A 175 19.00 -11.60 12.43
CA LYS A 175 19.66 -10.29 12.59
C LYS A 175 18.61 -9.19 12.42
N LYS A 176 18.64 -8.19 13.31
CA LYS A 176 17.88 -6.95 13.12
C LYS A 176 18.39 -6.22 11.89
N PHE A 177 17.53 -6.02 10.90
CA PHE A 177 17.89 -5.28 9.69
C PHE A 177 17.39 -3.84 9.78
N GLN A 178 18.32 -2.90 9.64
CA GLN A 178 18.05 -1.46 9.69
C GLN A 178 17.88 -0.92 8.26
N SER A 179 16.71 -1.17 7.65
CA SER A 179 16.37 -0.58 6.36
C SER A 179 15.84 0.85 6.53
N ARG A 180 16.13 1.74 5.57
CA ARG A 180 15.51 3.07 5.50
C ARG A 180 13.99 3.00 5.32
N TRP A 181 13.45 1.89 4.80
CA TRP A 181 12.00 1.66 4.70
C TRP A 181 11.28 1.61 6.05
N LEU A 182 12.01 1.42 7.17
CA LEU A 182 11.44 1.60 8.50
C LEU A 182 10.83 3.00 8.66
N GLN A 183 11.52 4.04 8.17
CA GLN A 183 11.16 5.44 8.35
C GLN A 183 10.27 6.00 7.23
N ARG A 184 10.36 5.45 6.00
CA ARG A 184 9.57 5.90 4.84
C ARG A 184 8.08 5.63 5.02
N ASN A 185 7.22 6.55 4.59
CA ASN A 185 5.78 6.38 4.71
C ASN A 185 5.19 5.52 3.58
N THR A 186 4.84 4.27 3.88
CA THR A 186 4.17 3.36 2.95
C THR A 186 2.65 3.38 3.08
N LEU A 187 2.11 4.19 4.00
CA LEU A 187 0.67 4.49 4.09
C LEU A 187 0.25 5.59 3.11
N ASP A 188 1.20 6.34 2.55
CA ASP A 188 0.94 7.22 1.41
C ASP A 188 0.53 6.38 0.18
N PRO A 189 -0.67 6.60 -0.41
CA PRO A 189 -1.16 5.79 -1.53
C PRO A 189 -0.23 5.78 -2.74
N SER A 190 0.45 6.89 -3.02
CA SER A 190 1.34 7.01 -4.18
C SER A 190 2.62 6.21 -3.97
N VAL A 191 3.20 6.25 -2.76
CA VAL A 191 4.35 5.41 -2.39
C VAL A 191 3.96 3.94 -2.36
N HIS A 192 2.82 3.60 -1.76
CA HIS A 192 2.31 2.22 -1.69
C HIS A 192 2.13 1.60 -3.09
N GLN A 193 1.45 2.31 -3.98
CA GLN A 193 1.25 1.87 -5.36
C GLN A 193 2.58 1.82 -6.12
N GLY A 194 3.46 2.80 -5.93
CA GLY A 194 4.80 2.82 -6.51
C GLY A 194 5.61 1.57 -6.14
N ILE A 195 5.59 1.16 -4.86
CA ILE A 195 6.21 -0.09 -4.40
C ILE A 195 5.61 -1.30 -5.11
N SER A 196 4.28 -1.37 -5.19
CA SER A 196 3.57 -2.50 -5.80
C SER A 196 3.91 -2.65 -7.28
N HIS A 197 3.93 -1.55 -8.03
CA HIS A 197 4.33 -1.53 -9.43
C HIS A 197 5.82 -1.87 -9.61
N PHE A 198 6.69 -1.35 -8.74
CA PHE A 198 8.11 -1.61 -8.80
C PHE A 198 8.42 -3.10 -8.61
N LEU A 199 7.88 -3.73 -7.55
CA LEU A 199 8.09 -5.15 -7.27
C LEU A 199 7.49 -6.04 -8.36
N ARG A 200 6.32 -5.66 -8.90
CA ARG A 200 5.74 -6.32 -10.08
C ARG A 200 6.69 -6.24 -11.27
N ALA A 201 7.29 -5.08 -11.55
CA ALA A 201 8.25 -4.93 -12.63
C ALA A 201 9.45 -5.86 -12.44
N GLN A 202 10.01 -5.93 -11.22
CA GLN A 202 11.13 -6.83 -10.93
C GLN A 202 10.75 -8.31 -11.14
N SER A 203 9.52 -8.71 -10.78
CA SER A 203 9.03 -10.08 -11.00
C SER A 203 8.90 -10.39 -12.49
N LEU A 204 8.44 -9.43 -13.29
CA LEU A 204 8.27 -9.57 -14.73
C LEU A 204 9.64 -9.67 -15.43
N LEU A 205 10.61 -8.84 -15.03
CA LEU A 205 11.99 -8.93 -15.52
C LEU A 205 12.62 -10.30 -15.23
N LYS A 206 12.49 -10.82 -14.00
CA LYS A 206 12.99 -12.16 -13.65
C LYS A 206 12.35 -13.27 -14.48
N ALA A 207 11.14 -13.06 -14.98
CA ALA A 207 10.40 -14.01 -15.80
C ALA A 207 10.53 -13.75 -17.32
N GLY A 208 11.33 -12.77 -17.76
CA GLY A 208 11.54 -12.44 -19.17
C GLY A 208 10.41 -11.64 -19.84
N PHE A 209 9.47 -11.07 -19.09
CA PHE A 209 8.38 -10.23 -19.60
C PHE A 209 8.78 -8.75 -19.64
N GLU A 210 9.66 -8.39 -20.57
CA GLU A 210 10.33 -7.08 -20.60
C GLU A 210 9.38 -5.90 -20.90
N ILE A 211 8.44 -6.06 -21.82
CA ILE A 211 7.50 -5.00 -22.19
C ILE A 211 6.53 -4.71 -21.03
N GLU A 212 5.97 -5.76 -20.42
CA GLU A 212 5.12 -5.63 -19.24
C GLU A 212 5.90 -5.07 -18.05
N ALA A 213 7.18 -5.45 -17.91
CA ALA A 213 8.05 -4.85 -16.91
C ALA A 213 8.23 -3.35 -17.15
N LEU A 214 8.51 -2.90 -18.38
CA LEU A 214 8.61 -1.48 -18.73
C LEU A 214 7.34 -0.71 -18.41
N VAL A 215 6.17 -1.28 -18.69
CA VAL A 215 4.88 -0.70 -18.31
C VAL A 215 4.79 -0.54 -16.79
N ALA A 216 5.16 -1.57 -16.02
CA ALA A 216 5.15 -1.51 -14.56
C ALA A 216 6.22 -0.53 -13.99
N LEU A 217 7.37 -0.38 -14.64
CA LEU A 217 8.38 0.62 -14.29
C LEU A 217 7.85 2.05 -14.51
N ASP A 218 7.19 2.33 -15.64
CA ASP A 218 6.53 3.62 -15.85
C ASP A 218 5.40 3.85 -14.82
N CYS A 219 4.59 2.85 -14.53
CA CYS A 219 3.54 2.94 -13.51
C CYS A 219 4.10 3.27 -12.13
N THR A 220 5.32 2.81 -11.78
CA THR A 220 6.00 3.22 -10.56
C THR A 220 6.20 4.74 -10.53
N ILE A 221 6.71 5.31 -11.62
CA ILE A 221 6.96 6.76 -11.74
C ILE A 221 5.61 7.52 -11.79
N GLN A 222 4.59 6.94 -12.44
CA GLN A 222 3.25 7.48 -12.50
C GLN A 222 2.60 7.60 -11.13
N SER A 223 2.66 6.56 -10.31
CA SER A 223 2.09 6.59 -8.97
C SER A 223 2.70 7.74 -8.17
N LEU A 224 4.01 7.97 -8.28
CA LEU A 224 4.70 9.03 -7.56
C LEU A 224 4.33 10.44 -8.05
N GLN A 225 3.89 10.61 -9.30
CA GLN A 225 3.31 11.89 -9.73
C GLN A 225 2.01 12.23 -8.99
N ASN A 226 1.30 11.25 -8.44
CA ASN A 226 0.06 11.49 -7.71
C ASN A 226 0.28 11.97 -6.27
N MET A 227 1.53 11.99 -5.78
CA MET A 227 1.87 12.60 -4.49
C MET A 227 1.44 14.08 -4.43
N ASP A 228 1.36 14.61 -3.22
CA ASP A 228 1.24 16.05 -3.04
C ASP A 228 2.56 16.74 -3.39
N TRP A 229 2.53 17.48 -4.50
CA TRP A 229 3.64 18.27 -5.04
C TRP A 229 3.36 19.77 -4.96
N SER A 230 2.37 20.20 -4.16
CA SER A 230 1.97 21.61 -4.04
C SER A 230 3.10 22.54 -3.57
N TRP A 231 4.11 21.98 -2.90
CA TRP A 231 5.31 22.65 -2.42
C TRP A 231 6.45 22.71 -3.46
N ALA A 232 6.40 21.89 -4.51
CA ALA A 232 7.49 21.77 -5.47
C ALA A 232 7.49 22.91 -6.48
N SER A 233 8.68 23.32 -6.93
CA SER A 233 8.81 24.26 -8.04
C SER A 233 8.50 23.56 -9.37
N GLY A 234 7.60 24.14 -10.16
CA GLY A 234 7.13 23.54 -11.41
C GLY A 234 5.93 22.59 -11.22
N ASN A 235 5.75 21.65 -12.15
CA ASN A 235 4.62 20.72 -12.10
C ASN A 235 5.07 19.26 -12.31
N PRO A 236 5.44 18.55 -11.24
CA PRO A 236 5.80 17.12 -11.30
C PRO A 236 4.73 16.22 -11.93
N LYS A 237 3.46 16.66 -11.91
CA LYS A 237 2.33 15.90 -12.47
C LYS A 237 2.25 16.00 -13.99
N ARG A 238 2.95 16.97 -14.60
CA ARG A 238 2.88 17.22 -16.06
C ARG A 238 3.60 16.16 -16.88
N SER A 239 4.80 15.74 -16.46
CA SER A 239 5.62 14.78 -17.20
C SER A 239 6.59 14.01 -16.31
N ARG A 240 7.11 12.88 -16.79
CA ARG A 240 8.09 12.06 -16.04
C ARG A 240 9.38 12.83 -15.82
N ARG A 241 9.77 13.61 -16.84
CA ARG A 241 10.89 14.55 -16.82
C ARG A 241 10.76 15.56 -15.69
N ASP A 242 9.60 16.16 -15.52
CA ASP A 242 9.38 17.19 -14.50
C ASP A 242 9.45 16.61 -13.09
N LEU A 243 8.88 15.42 -12.87
CA LEU A 243 9.05 14.69 -11.61
C LEU A 243 10.54 14.41 -11.33
N CYS A 244 11.26 13.86 -12.31
CA CYS A 244 12.70 13.60 -12.16
C CYS A 244 13.49 14.88 -11.87
N ARG A 245 13.12 16.01 -12.49
CA ARG A 245 13.76 17.31 -12.25
C ARG A 245 13.53 17.81 -10.82
N VAL A 246 12.29 17.75 -10.32
CA VAL A 246 11.96 18.17 -8.95
C VAL A 246 12.65 17.27 -7.92
N LEU A 247 12.77 15.98 -8.21
CA LEU A 247 13.58 15.05 -7.43
C LEU A 247 15.10 15.29 -7.62
N GLY A 248 15.55 16.33 -8.34
CA GLY A 248 16.96 16.68 -8.48
C GLY A 248 17.79 15.66 -9.28
N PHE A 249 17.18 14.95 -10.24
CA PHE A 249 17.91 14.10 -11.17
C PHE A 249 18.41 14.90 -12.39
N GLY A 250 19.58 14.53 -12.91
CA GLY A 250 20.17 15.16 -14.09
C GLY A 250 19.43 14.84 -15.40
N VAL A 251 19.77 15.58 -16.46
CA VAL A 251 19.17 15.48 -17.80
C VAL A 251 19.13 14.04 -18.35
N PRO A 252 20.17 13.20 -18.23
CA PRO A 252 20.11 11.83 -18.75
C PRO A 252 19.03 10.96 -18.08
N THR A 253 18.82 11.14 -16.78
CA THR A 253 17.80 10.40 -16.02
C THR A 253 16.39 10.91 -16.35
N GLN A 254 16.29 12.22 -16.52
CA GLN A 254 15.10 12.92 -17.01
C GLN A 254 14.67 12.41 -18.40
N ASP A 255 15.60 12.28 -19.34
CA ASP A 255 15.32 11.81 -20.70
C ASP A 255 14.95 10.32 -20.73
N LEU A 256 15.66 9.48 -19.98
CA LEU A 256 15.31 8.07 -19.83
C LEU A 256 13.89 7.89 -19.27
N SER A 257 13.44 8.76 -18.37
CA SER A 257 12.08 8.68 -17.82
C SER A 257 11.00 8.96 -18.88
N GLU A 258 11.29 9.84 -19.84
CA GLU A 258 10.39 10.11 -20.98
C GLU A 258 10.48 9.02 -22.04
N GLU A 259 11.67 8.46 -22.27
CA GLU A 259 11.88 7.31 -23.15
C GLU A 259 11.05 6.11 -22.69
N ILE A 260 11.08 5.77 -21.40
CA ILE A 260 10.27 4.67 -20.85
C ILE A 260 8.76 4.95 -20.99
N TYR A 261 8.33 6.19 -20.73
CA TYR A 261 6.94 6.59 -20.93
C TYR A 261 6.51 6.49 -22.41
N PHE A 262 7.37 6.91 -23.33
CA PHE A 262 7.16 6.77 -24.76
C PHE A 262 7.03 5.29 -25.16
N LEU A 263 7.96 4.44 -24.71
CA LEU A 263 7.95 3.01 -24.98
C LEU A 263 6.68 2.33 -24.45
N ARG A 264 6.26 2.66 -23.22
CA ARG A 264 4.97 2.19 -22.68
C ARG A 264 3.81 2.56 -23.62
N ASN A 265 3.73 3.80 -24.08
CA ASN A 265 2.59 4.23 -24.89
C ASN A 265 2.59 3.59 -26.29
N GLN A 266 3.76 3.43 -26.90
CA GLN A 266 3.88 2.86 -28.25
C GLN A 266 3.77 1.33 -28.25
N PHE A 267 4.38 0.66 -27.27
CA PHE A 267 4.52 -0.79 -27.26
C PHE A 267 3.77 -1.49 -26.13
N GLY A 268 3.43 -0.80 -25.05
CA GLY A 268 2.76 -1.37 -23.88
C GLY A 268 1.30 -0.91 -23.68
N ALA A 269 0.75 -0.08 -24.57
CA ALA A 269 -0.65 0.36 -24.54
C ALA A 269 -1.37 0.16 -25.88
N HIS A 270 -0.62 -0.10 -26.96
CA HIS A 270 -1.15 -0.20 -28.32
C HIS A 270 -1.48 -1.65 -28.71
N ALA A 271 -2.73 -1.97 -29.04
CA ALA A 271 -3.19 -3.34 -29.36
C ALA A 271 -2.48 -4.03 -30.55
N GLY A 272 -1.73 -3.27 -31.36
CA GLY A 272 -0.91 -3.78 -32.47
C GLY A 272 0.60 -3.80 -32.21
N GLY A 273 1.10 -3.07 -31.20
CA GLY A 273 2.55 -2.94 -30.94
C GLY A 273 3.18 -4.21 -30.35
N TRP A 274 2.36 -5.13 -29.85
CA TRP A 274 2.75 -6.34 -29.13
C TRP A 274 2.61 -7.59 -29.99
N ARG A 275 2.14 -7.44 -31.24
CA ARG A 275 1.84 -8.56 -32.14
C ARG A 275 3.07 -9.18 -32.78
N TRP A 276 4.25 -8.66 -32.47
CA TRP A 276 5.52 -9.09 -33.02
C TRP A 276 6.33 -9.69 -31.87
N TRP A 277 6.58 -11.00 -31.95
CA TRP A 277 7.23 -11.82 -30.91
C TRP A 277 8.67 -11.38 -30.59
N ASP A 278 9.24 -10.49 -31.41
CA ASP A 278 10.59 -9.93 -31.37
C ASP A 278 10.62 -8.47 -30.88
N THR A 279 9.49 -7.91 -30.41
CA THR A 279 9.45 -6.50 -29.94
C THR A 279 10.41 -6.27 -28.76
N GLY A 280 10.67 -7.29 -27.94
CA GLY A 280 11.70 -7.25 -26.90
C GLY A 280 13.10 -7.08 -27.47
N GLU A 281 13.42 -7.69 -28.61
CA GLU A 281 14.71 -7.55 -29.30
C GLU A 281 14.94 -6.12 -29.83
N HIS A 282 13.88 -5.33 -29.96
CA HIS A 282 13.94 -3.93 -30.40
C HIS A 282 14.11 -2.96 -29.22
N LEU A 283 13.90 -3.43 -27.99
CA LEU A 283 14.35 -2.69 -26.81
C LEU A 283 15.87 -2.83 -26.79
N GLY A 284 16.59 -1.72 -26.82
CA GLY A 284 18.05 -1.78 -26.67
C GLY A 284 18.43 -2.61 -25.45
N ASP A 285 19.49 -3.42 -25.56
CA ASP A 285 19.89 -4.48 -24.61
C ASP A 285 19.97 -4.03 -23.12
N ASP A 286 19.97 -2.72 -22.83
CA ASP A 286 20.08 -2.15 -21.48
C ASP A 286 18.87 -1.35 -20.98
N VAL A 287 17.83 -1.14 -21.80
CA VAL A 287 16.75 -0.19 -21.49
C VAL A 287 15.95 -0.62 -20.26
N CYS A 288 15.59 -1.90 -20.18
CA CYS A 288 14.88 -2.48 -19.04
C CYS A 288 15.68 -2.37 -17.73
N GLU A 289 16.99 -2.65 -17.79
CA GLU A 289 17.88 -2.59 -16.64
C GLU A 289 18.09 -1.14 -16.16
N ARG A 290 18.29 -0.21 -17.10
CA ARG A 290 18.34 1.24 -16.82
C ARG A 290 17.02 1.74 -16.25
N GLY A 291 15.89 1.27 -16.77
CA GLY A 291 14.56 1.58 -16.27
C GLY A 291 14.33 1.07 -14.85
N ALA A 292 14.74 -0.16 -14.54
CA ALA A 292 14.69 -0.71 -13.19
C ALA A 292 15.49 0.13 -12.20
N ARG A 293 16.72 0.51 -12.57
CA ARG A 293 17.55 1.42 -11.76
C ARG A 293 16.90 2.79 -11.57
N LEU A 294 16.34 3.37 -12.64
CA LEU A 294 15.63 4.64 -12.58
C LEU A 294 14.44 4.57 -11.62
N ALA A 295 13.53 3.62 -11.83
CA ALA A 295 12.32 3.47 -11.02
C ALA A 295 12.65 3.26 -9.54
N SER A 296 13.65 2.41 -9.24
CA SER A 296 14.15 2.21 -7.88
C SER A 296 14.69 3.51 -7.25
N ARG A 297 15.45 4.31 -8.00
CA ARG A 297 16.00 5.58 -7.49
C ARG A 297 14.93 6.63 -7.30
N VAL A 298 14.01 6.77 -8.25
CA VAL A 298 12.89 7.71 -8.19
C VAL A 298 11.97 7.38 -7.01
N LEU A 299 11.59 6.10 -6.85
CA LEU A 299 10.79 5.63 -5.71
C LEU A 299 11.45 5.92 -4.37
N ARG A 300 12.73 5.56 -4.21
CA ARG A 300 13.46 5.82 -2.96
C ARG A 300 13.59 7.31 -2.67
N LYS A 301 13.87 8.13 -3.69
CA LYS A 301 14.04 9.58 -3.51
C LYS A 301 12.72 10.29 -3.19
N ALA A 302 11.62 9.89 -3.83
CA ALA A 302 10.30 10.39 -3.49
C ALA A 302 9.90 10.00 -2.07
N ALA A 303 10.15 8.75 -1.66
CA ALA A 303 9.90 8.28 -0.31
C ALA A 303 10.82 8.92 0.75
N ASP A 304 12.02 9.36 0.37
CA ASP A 304 12.95 10.09 1.25
C ASP A 304 12.55 11.58 1.42
N ILE A 305 11.85 12.16 0.44
CA ILE A 305 11.33 13.55 0.49
C ILE A 305 9.97 13.63 1.21
N GLU A 306 9.16 12.55 1.15
CA GLU A 306 7.84 12.50 1.79
C GLU A 306 7.82 13.03 3.24
N PRO A 307 8.79 12.71 4.12
CA PRO A 307 8.76 13.18 5.50
C PRO A 307 8.82 14.70 5.65
N GLU A 308 9.44 15.41 4.70
CA GLU A 308 9.56 16.88 4.71
C GLU A 308 8.26 17.59 4.34
N HIS A 309 7.36 16.88 3.66
CA HIS A 309 6.11 17.41 3.10
C HIS A 309 4.90 16.53 3.40
N ARG A 310 4.99 15.78 4.51
CA ARG A 310 4.03 14.73 4.87
C ARG A 310 2.61 15.26 4.98
N THR A 311 1.69 14.58 4.30
CA THR A 311 0.24 14.80 4.45
C THR A 311 -0.42 13.73 5.32
N ILE A 312 0.02 12.47 5.18
CA ILE A 312 -0.58 11.32 5.87
C ILE A 312 0.35 10.85 6.98
N GLU A 313 -0.06 10.97 8.25
CA GLU A 313 0.74 10.48 9.38
C GLU A 313 0.77 8.94 9.42
N PRO A 314 1.94 8.28 9.33
CA PRO A 314 2.02 6.82 9.35
C PRO A 314 1.74 6.17 10.71
N ASN A 315 1.85 6.90 11.82
CA ASN A 315 1.54 6.39 13.17
C ASN A 315 0.67 7.38 13.94
N PRO A 316 -0.62 7.54 13.57
CA PRO A 316 -1.50 8.48 14.23
C PRO A 316 -1.78 8.05 15.67
N GLU A 317 -1.97 9.04 16.55
CA GLU A 317 -2.44 8.79 17.93
C GLU A 317 -3.92 8.39 17.96
N ASN A 318 -4.71 8.84 16.97
CA ASN A 318 -6.13 8.56 16.84
C ASN A 318 -6.46 8.20 15.39
N TRP A 319 -6.76 6.92 15.17
CA TRP A 319 -7.04 6.35 13.86
C TRP A 319 -8.39 6.81 13.31
N ALA A 320 -9.43 6.98 14.13
CA ALA A 320 -10.72 7.48 13.67
C ALA A 320 -10.60 8.89 13.04
N LYS A 321 -9.94 9.81 13.74
CA LYS A 321 -9.63 11.16 13.28
C LYS A 321 -8.71 11.12 12.05
N TRP A 322 -7.71 10.24 12.04
CA TRP A 322 -6.84 10.04 10.89
C TRP A 322 -7.62 9.63 9.64
N LEU A 323 -8.56 8.69 9.75
CA LEU A 323 -9.38 8.26 8.62
C LEU A 323 -10.25 9.39 8.10
N GLU A 324 -10.90 10.15 9.00
CA GLU A 324 -11.69 11.31 8.60
C GLU A 324 -10.87 12.34 7.83
N GLN A 325 -9.67 12.67 8.32
CA GLN A 325 -8.80 13.68 7.71
C GLN A 325 -8.27 13.26 6.35
N ASN A 326 -8.02 11.96 6.16
CA ASN A 326 -7.39 11.42 4.97
C ASN A 326 -8.37 10.66 4.06
N PHE A 327 -9.68 10.78 4.31
CA PHE A 327 -10.70 9.88 3.76
C PHE A 327 -10.64 9.77 2.24
N ASP A 328 -10.55 10.88 1.49
CA ASP A 328 -10.58 10.81 0.02
C ASP A 328 -9.36 10.07 -0.56
N ALA A 329 -8.19 10.26 0.06
CA ALA A 329 -6.97 9.57 -0.37
C ALA A 329 -7.08 8.07 -0.09
N ILE A 330 -7.58 7.71 1.09
CA ILE A 330 -7.78 6.30 1.48
C ILE A 330 -8.89 5.66 0.65
N TRP A 331 -10.02 6.34 0.47
CA TRP A 331 -11.14 5.91 -0.37
C TRP A 331 -10.67 5.53 -1.77
N THR A 332 -9.89 6.40 -2.41
CA THR A 332 -9.33 6.14 -3.74
C THR A 332 -8.38 4.94 -3.77
N ALA A 333 -7.69 4.67 -2.65
CA ALA A 333 -6.76 3.54 -2.54
C ALA A 333 -7.47 2.20 -2.24
N VAL A 334 -8.60 2.22 -1.55
CA VAL A 334 -9.22 1.02 -0.95
C VAL A 334 -10.61 0.68 -1.47
N TRP A 335 -11.26 1.60 -2.19
CA TRP A 335 -12.63 1.44 -2.67
C TRP A 335 -12.68 1.41 -4.19
N PHE A 336 -13.04 0.24 -4.72
CA PHE A 336 -13.03 -0.06 -6.17
C PHE A 336 -14.36 -0.64 -6.66
N LYS A 337 -15.37 -0.66 -5.80
CA LYS A 337 -16.71 -1.16 -6.12
C LYS A 337 -17.57 0.02 -6.59
N ASP A 338 -18.03 0.01 -7.83
CA ASP A 338 -19.20 0.83 -8.21
C ASP A 338 -20.46 0.20 -7.59
N PRO A 339 -21.48 0.99 -7.16
CA PRO A 339 -22.62 0.47 -6.40
C PRO A 339 -23.46 -0.57 -7.14
#